data_AF-A0A9D9V2H3-F1
#
_entry.id   AF-A0A9D9V2H3-F1
#
_cell.length_a   1.000
_cell.length_b   1.000
_cell.length_c   1.000
_cell.angle_alpha   90.00
_cell.angle_beta   90.00
_cell.angle_gamma   90.00
#
_symmetry.space_group_name_H-M   'P 1'
#
loop_
_entity.id
_entity.type
_entity.pdbx_description
1 polymer ?
#
loop_
_entity_poly.entity_id
_entity_poly.type
_entity_poly.pdbx_seq_one_letter_code
_entity_poly.pdbx_strand_id
1 'polypeptide(L)'
;MIQDKDQLIDIYDIWYQPFYRQAWFYNILIILALALLGALLYFIYTKYVKKTKLVDCSVIAYQQLDSLKNFQIVSKQDSKDCYFKVSLIIKTYLACRYHAIFLRLTDKEIVQHAQDYMSDSDIRLLHRLFQGMTFLKFEHEVAAHDKLEKDIQLIKEFIENTSQLDDTKEA
;
A
#
# COMPACT_ATOMS: atom_id res chain seq x y z
N MET A 1 -81.39 35.75 -45.72
CA MET A 1 -80.75 34.44 -45.49
C MET A 1 -79.27 34.69 -45.31
N ILE A 2 -78.79 34.64 -44.07
CA ILE A 2 -77.36 34.75 -43.76
C ILE A 2 -76.83 33.32 -43.84
N GLN A 3 -76.02 33.03 -44.85
CA GLN A 3 -75.30 31.76 -44.96
C GLN A 3 -73.87 31.99 -44.53
N ASP A 4 -73.70 32.08 -43.21
CA ASP A 4 -72.42 31.99 -42.53
C ASP A 4 -72.24 30.50 -42.18
N LYS A 5 -71.39 29.81 -42.95
CA LYS A 5 -70.91 28.47 -42.59
C LYS A 5 -69.48 28.27 -43.07
N ASP A 6 -68.62 28.34 -42.07
CA ASP A 6 -67.54 27.39 -41.85
C ASP A 6 -66.34 27.51 -42.80
N GLN A 7 -65.59 28.61 -42.65
CA GLN A 7 -64.15 28.56 -42.85
C GLN A 7 -63.54 27.72 -41.73
N LEU A 8 -63.55 26.40 -41.90
CA LEU A 8 -62.77 25.47 -41.09
C LEU A 8 -61.29 25.80 -41.33
N ILE A 9 -60.69 26.54 -40.41
CA ILE A 9 -59.24 26.71 -40.35
C ILE A 9 -58.69 25.36 -39.90
N ASP A 10 -58.00 24.64 -40.78
CA ASP A 10 -57.26 23.43 -40.43
C ASP A 10 -56.24 23.80 -39.35
N ILE A 11 -56.49 23.36 -38.12
CA ILE A 11 -55.53 23.44 -37.03
C ILE A 11 -54.51 22.36 -37.33
N TYR A 12 -53.38 22.74 -37.93
CA TYR A 12 -52.24 21.85 -38.03
C TYR A 12 -51.86 21.44 -36.61
N ASP A 13 -52.05 20.16 -36.30
CA ASP A 13 -51.50 19.57 -35.10
C ASP A 13 -49.98 19.67 -35.21
N ILE A 14 -49.37 20.45 -34.32
CA ILE A 14 -47.93 20.63 -34.29
C ILE A 14 -47.36 19.25 -33.96
N TRP A 15 -46.82 18.55 -34.96
CA TRP A 15 -46.17 17.27 -34.76
C TRP A 15 -44.98 17.48 -33.81
N TYR A 16 -45.21 17.24 -32.53
CA TYR A 16 -44.18 17.31 -31.50
C TYR A 16 -43.25 16.13 -31.71
N GLN A 17 -42.12 16.37 -32.37
CA GLN A 17 -41.06 15.39 -32.43
C GLN A 17 -40.39 15.33 -31.06
N PRO A 18 -40.47 14.19 -30.35
CA PRO A 18 -39.91 14.11 -29.02
C PRO A 18 -38.40 14.35 -29.05
N PHE A 19 -37.92 15.19 -28.15
CA PHE A 19 -36.52 15.61 -28.04
C PHE A 19 -35.52 14.43 -27.93
N TYR A 20 -35.95 13.30 -27.36
CA TYR A 20 -35.13 12.08 -27.23
C TYR A 20 -34.80 11.40 -28.57
N ARG A 21 -35.48 11.77 -29.66
CA ARG A 21 -35.28 11.20 -31.00
C ARG A 21 -34.33 12.05 -31.85
N GLN A 22 -33.82 13.16 -31.31
CA GLN A 22 -32.89 14.04 -32.01
C GLN A 22 -31.44 13.55 -31.81
N ALA A 23 -30.65 13.50 -32.89
CA ALA A 23 -29.31 12.89 -32.89
C ALA A 23 -28.33 13.52 -31.86
N TRP A 24 -28.49 14.80 -31.55
CA TRP A 24 -27.67 15.49 -30.54
C TRP A 24 -27.94 15.02 -29.12
N PHE A 25 -29.15 14.52 -28.82
CA PHE A 25 -29.49 13.98 -27.50
C PHE A 25 -28.65 12.74 -27.17
N TYR A 26 -28.43 11.85 -28.15
CA TYR A 26 -27.57 10.69 -27.98
C TYR A 26 -26.11 11.07 -27.72
N ASN A 27 -25.59 12.10 -28.40
CA ASN A 27 -24.23 12.59 -28.17
C ASN A 27 -24.05 13.14 -26.75
N ILE A 28 -25.03 13.92 -26.24
CA ILE A 28 -25.01 14.42 -24.86
C ILE A 28 -25.08 13.27 -23.86
N LEU A 29 -25.90 12.25 -24.13
CA LEU A 29 -26.04 11.09 -23.25
C LEU A 29 -24.75 10.27 -23.16
N ILE A 30 -24.02 10.13 -24.27
CA ILE A 30 -22.70 9.48 -24.30
C ILE A 30 -21.68 10.29 -23.51
N ILE A 31 -21.63 11.62 -23.68
CA ILE A 31 -20.71 12.49 -22.93
C ILE A 31 -21.01 12.41 -21.43
N LEU A 32 -22.29 12.43 -21.05
CA LEU A 32 -22.71 12.32 -19.65
C LEU A 32 -22.35 10.95 -19.05
N ALA A 33 -22.54 9.87 -19.82
CA ALA A 33 -22.13 8.53 -19.40
C ALA A 33 -20.62 8.45 -19.21
N LEU A 34 -19.82 9.04 -20.12
CA LEU A 34 -18.37 9.07 -20.02
C LEU A 34 -17.89 9.89 -18.81
N ALA A 35 -18.53 11.04 -18.56
CA ALA A 35 -18.23 11.89 -17.41
C ALA A 35 -18.56 11.17 -16.09
N LEU A 36 -19.69 10.49 -16.00
CA LEU A 36 -20.06 9.67 -14.84
C LEU A 36 -19.07 8.52 -14.63
N LEU A 37 -18.64 7.85 -15.70
CA LEU A 37 -17.69 6.76 -15.62
C LEU A 37 -16.30 7.25 -15.17
N GLY A 38 -15.85 8.41 -15.67
CA GLY A 38 -14.64 9.07 -15.21
C GLY A 38 -14.71 9.51 -13.75
N ALA A 39 -15.84 10.09 -13.32
CA ALA A 39 -16.06 10.47 -11.93
C ALA A 39 -16.11 9.25 -10.99
N LEU A 40 -16.73 8.15 -11.43
CA LEU A 40 -16.77 6.90 -10.68
C LEU A 40 -15.36 6.32 -10.52
N LEU A 41 -14.56 6.26 -11.59
CA LEU A 41 -13.18 5.81 -11.54
C LEU A 41 -12.32 6.70 -10.63
N TYR A 42 -12.48 8.03 -10.73
CA TYR A 42 -11.79 8.97 -9.85
C TYR A 42 -12.18 8.80 -8.38
N PHE A 43 -13.48 8.59 -8.10
CA PHE A 43 -13.98 8.35 -6.75
C PHE A 43 -13.47 7.02 -6.20
N ILE A 44 -13.43 5.96 -7.03
CA ILE A 44 -12.86 4.67 -6.63
C ILE A 44 -11.35 4.81 -6.37
N TYR A 45 -10.61 5.50 -7.24
CA TYR A 45 -9.18 5.73 -7.06
C TYR A 45 -8.88 6.52 -5.78
N THR A 46 -9.59 7.63 -5.54
CA THR A 46 -9.40 8.45 -4.34
C THR A 46 -9.91 7.79 -3.05
N LYS A 47 -10.98 7.00 -3.12
CA LYS A 47 -11.56 6.36 -1.93
C LYS A 47 -10.89 5.05 -1.57
N TYR A 48 -10.48 4.26 -2.54
CA TYR A 48 -9.85 2.95 -2.30
C TYR A 48 -8.34 3.04 -2.43
N VAL A 49 -7.77 3.54 -3.52
CA VAL A 49 -6.30 3.51 -3.72
C VAL A 49 -5.56 4.47 -2.78
N LYS A 50 -6.10 5.67 -2.51
CA LYS A 50 -5.49 6.59 -1.53
C LYS A 50 -5.72 6.18 -0.07
N LYS A 51 -6.78 5.43 0.25
CA LYS A 51 -7.08 4.96 1.62
C LYS A 51 -6.66 3.52 1.90
N THR A 52 -6.12 2.79 0.93
CA THR A 52 -5.45 1.50 1.13
C THR A 52 -3.99 1.66 1.58
N LYS A 53 -3.51 2.88 1.85
CA LYS A 53 -2.53 3.07 2.93
C LYS A 53 -3.26 2.69 4.22
N LEU A 54 -2.73 1.77 5.05
CA LEU A 54 -3.19 1.38 6.41
C LEU A 54 -3.65 -0.09 6.57
N VAL A 55 -2.96 -1.04 5.95
CA VAL A 55 -2.37 -2.03 6.85
C VAL A 55 -0.98 -1.48 7.11
N ASP A 56 -0.80 -0.86 8.27
CA ASP A 56 0.48 -0.28 8.64
C ASP A 56 1.50 -1.43 8.64
N CYS A 57 2.44 -1.39 7.68
CA CYS A 57 3.49 -2.39 7.53
C CYS A 57 4.25 -2.54 8.86
N SER A 58 4.34 -1.46 9.64
CA SER A 58 4.91 -1.43 10.98
C SER A 58 4.10 -2.29 11.94
N VAL A 59 2.76 -2.21 11.94
CA VAL A 59 1.88 -3.03 12.78
C VAL A 59 2.03 -4.52 12.47
N ILE A 60 2.10 -4.90 11.18
CA ILE A 60 2.33 -6.31 10.80
C ILE A 60 3.70 -6.77 11.33
N ALA A 61 4.74 -5.96 11.13
CA ALA A 61 6.08 -6.27 11.58
C ALA A 61 6.15 -6.40 13.10
N TYR A 62 5.47 -5.52 13.85
CA TYR A 62 5.39 -5.61 15.31
C TYR A 62 4.75 -6.89 15.79
N GLN A 63 3.60 -7.27 15.21
CA GLN A 63 2.92 -8.53 15.54
C GLN A 63 3.80 -9.74 15.27
N GLN A 64 4.51 -9.75 14.13
CA GLN A 64 5.43 -10.83 13.78
C GLN A 64 6.63 -10.89 14.75
N LEU A 65 7.20 -9.74 15.14
CA LEU A 65 8.28 -9.68 16.12
C LEU A 65 7.83 -10.14 17.51
N ASP A 66 6.63 -9.76 17.96
CA ASP A 66 6.09 -10.20 19.25
C ASP A 66 5.84 -11.71 19.28
N SER A 67 5.45 -12.30 18.15
CA SER A 67 5.33 -13.77 18.05
C SER A 67 6.66 -14.50 18.25
N LEU A 68 7.79 -13.86 17.93
CA LEU A 68 9.13 -14.41 18.12
C LEU A 68 9.65 -14.23 19.56
N LYS A 69 9.04 -13.35 20.35
CA LYS A 69 9.47 -13.08 21.73
C LYS A 69 9.31 -14.30 22.63
N ASN A 70 8.29 -15.13 22.39
CA ASN A 70 8.05 -16.37 23.12
C ASN A 70 8.77 -17.59 22.49
N PHE A 71 9.61 -17.39 21.48
CA PHE A 71 10.30 -18.48 20.81
C PHE A 71 11.42 -19.03 21.70
N GLN A 72 11.32 -20.31 22.05
CA GLN A 72 12.30 -20.96 22.91
C GLN A 72 13.49 -21.46 22.07
N ILE A 73 14.64 -20.80 22.22
CA ILE A 73 15.89 -21.23 21.58
C ILE A 73 16.54 -22.30 22.47
N VAL A 74 16.37 -23.57 22.11
CA VAL A 74 16.96 -24.72 22.84
C VAL A 74 18.20 -25.26 22.12
N SER A 75 18.19 -25.22 20.79
CA SER A 75 19.29 -25.72 19.97
C SER A 75 19.88 -24.65 19.04
N LYS A 76 21.05 -24.96 18.47
CA LYS A 76 21.68 -24.15 17.41
C LYS A 76 20.78 -23.99 16.19
N GLN A 77 20.04 -25.05 15.84
CA GLN A 77 19.13 -25.03 14.70
C GLN A 77 17.97 -24.06 14.97
N ASP A 78 17.43 -24.06 16.20
CA ASP A 78 16.36 -23.14 16.59
C ASP A 78 16.83 -21.67 16.57
N SER A 79 18.05 -21.42 17.05
CA SER A 79 18.68 -20.09 16.97
C SER A 79 18.77 -19.62 15.53
N LYS A 80 19.33 -20.46 14.66
CA LYS A 80 19.46 -20.17 13.23
C LYS A 80 18.11 -19.87 12.59
N ASP A 81 17.13 -20.76 12.78
CA ASP A 81 15.80 -20.62 12.18
C ASP A 81 15.06 -19.37 12.70
N CYS A 82 15.25 -19.03 13.98
CA CYS A 82 14.75 -17.78 14.56
C CYS A 82 15.30 -16.56 13.82
N TYR A 83 16.62 -16.45 13.63
CA TYR A 83 17.22 -15.30 12.96
C TYR A 83 16.97 -15.26 11.44
N PHE A 84 16.69 -16.40 10.80
CA PHE A 84 16.12 -16.40 9.45
C PHE A 84 14.72 -15.78 9.41
N LYS A 85 13.86 -16.08 10.39
CA LYS A 85 12.54 -15.44 10.52
C LYS A 85 12.65 -13.94 10.82
N VAL A 86 13.52 -13.54 11.75
CA VAL A 86 13.76 -12.11 12.07
C VAL A 86 14.16 -11.34 10.80
N SER A 87 15.10 -11.87 10.04
CA SER A 87 15.52 -11.26 8.78
C SER A 87 14.38 -11.20 7.77
N LEU A 88 13.58 -12.26 7.62
CA LEU A 88 12.41 -12.26 6.74
C LEU A 88 11.38 -11.19 7.13
N ILE A 89 11.16 -10.95 8.42
CA ILE A 89 10.27 -9.90 8.92
C ILE A 89 10.78 -8.53 8.46
N ILE A 90 12.07 -8.24 8.64
CA ILE A 90 12.68 -6.98 8.17
C ILE A 90 12.52 -6.83 6.65
N LYS A 91 12.79 -7.88 5.87
CA LYS A 91 12.64 -7.84 4.40
C LYS A 91 11.19 -7.58 3.98
N THR A 92 10.24 -8.22 4.67
CA THR A 92 8.82 -8.07 4.40
C THR A 92 8.35 -6.65 4.75
N TYR A 93 8.81 -6.11 5.89
CA TYR A 93 8.57 -4.73 6.27
C TYR A 93 9.09 -3.75 5.22
N LEU A 94 10.35 -3.87 4.80
CA LEU A 94 10.95 -3.00 3.79
C LEU A 94 10.23 -3.11 2.44
N ALA A 95 9.87 -4.32 2.01
CA ALA A 95 9.13 -4.55 0.77
C ALA A 95 7.74 -3.91 0.80
N CYS A 96 7.04 -4.04 1.93
CA CYS A 96 5.73 -3.43 2.15
C CYS A 96 5.84 -1.89 2.20
N ARG A 97 6.83 -1.35 2.92
CA ARG A 97 7.00 0.09 3.15
C ARG A 97 7.40 0.85 1.88
N TYR A 98 8.40 0.33 1.16
CA TYR A 98 9.00 1.01 0.01
C TYR A 98 8.53 0.47 -1.34
N HIS A 99 7.59 -0.50 -1.35
CA HIS A 99 7.03 -1.10 -2.57
C HIS A 99 8.12 -1.66 -3.52
N ALA A 100 9.22 -2.16 -2.97
CA ALA A 100 10.38 -2.65 -3.71
C ALA A 100 10.62 -4.16 -3.44
N ILE A 101 11.37 -4.81 -4.33
CA ILE A 101 11.54 -6.27 -4.35
C ILE A 101 12.65 -6.71 -3.37
N PHE A 102 12.54 -6.34 -2.09
CA PHE A 102 13.55 -6.68 -1.09
C PHE A 102 13.57 -8.16 -0.70
N LEU A 103 12.46 -8.89 -0.87
CA LEU A 103 12.37 -10.32 -0.53
C LEU A 103 13.32 -11.21 -1.34
N ARG A 104 13.68 -10.82 -2.57
CA ARG A 104 14.58 -11.60 -3.44
C ARG A 104 16.05 -11.27 -3.24
N LEU A 105 16.34 -10.20 -2.50
CA LEU A 105 17.69 -9.69 -2.30
C LEU A 105 18.36 -10.33 -1.08
N THR A 106 19.66 -10.54 -1.18
CA THR A 106 20.51 -10.91 -0.06
C THR A 106 20.66 -9.74 0.91
N ASP A 107 21.05 -10.03 2.15
CA ASP A 107 21.15 -9.01 3.20
C ASP A 107 22.11 -7.86 2.81
N LYS A 108 23.15 -8.16 2.01
CA LYS A 108 24.09 -7.15 1.46
C LYS A 108 23.46 -6.29 0.36
N GLU A 109 22.77 -6.93 -0.58
CA GLU A 109 22.09 -6.23 -1.67
C GLU A 109 20.96 -5.33 -1.14
N ILE A 110 20.27 -5.73 -0.08
CA ILE A 110 19.26 -4.90 0.58
C ILE A 110 19.88 -3.61 1.11
N VAL A 111 21.04 -3.68 1.78
CA VAL A 111 21.70 -2.48 2.31
C VAL A 111 22.10 -1.52 1.19
N GLN A 112 22.53 -2.05 0.04
CA GLN A 112 22.86 -1.22 -1.13
C GLN A 112 21.61 -0.59 -1.73
N HIS A 113 20.57 -1.38 -2.00
CA HIS A 113 19.32 -0.88 -2.59
C HIS A 113 18.52 0.02 -1.65
N ALA A 114 18.62 -0.16 -0.34
CA ALA A 114 17.91 0.67 0.62
C ALA A 114 18.43 2.12 0.65
N GLN A 115 19.66 2.38 0.20
CA GLN A 115 20.25 3.74 0.14
C GLN A 115 19.41 4.70 -0.70
N ASP A 116 18.68 4.19 -1.69
CA ASP A 116 17.80 4.99 -2.54
C ASP A 116 16.53 5.48 -1.81
N TYR A 117 16.20 4.89 -0.66
CA TYR A 117 14.91 5.08 0.02
C TYR A 117 15.02 5.61 1.46
N MET A 118 16.19 5.51 2.10
CA MET A 118 16.36 5.76 3.54
C MET A 118 17.53 6.70 3.82
N SER A 119 17.58 7.28 5.01
CA SER A 119 18.70 8.12 5.43
C SER A 119 19.96 7.29 5.68
N ASP A 120 21.15 7.91 5.56
CA ASP A 120 22.42 7.24 5.87
C ASP A 120 22.48 6.68 7.30
N SER A 121 21.79 7.31 8.26
CA SER A 121 21.66 6.80 9.63
C SER A 121 20.90 5.48 9.68
N ASP A 122 19.77 5.42 8.98
CA ASP A 122 18.92 4.22 8.96
C ASP A 122 19.62 3.08 8.23
N ILE A 123 20.35 3.38 7.15
CA ILE A 123 21.16 2.40 6.42
C ILE A 123 22.27 1.83 7.29
N ARG A 124 22.98 2.67 8.07
CA ARG A 124 23.99 2.18 9.01
C ARG A 124 23.38 1.28 10.08
N LEU A 125 22.19 1.60 10.57
CA LEU A 125 21.46 0.79 11.55
C LEU A 125 21.05 -0.55 10.92
N LEU A 126 20.44 -0.53 9.73
CA LEU A 126 20.04 -1.72 8.98
C LEU A 126 21.23 -2.64 8.68
N HIS A 127 22.37 -2.07 8.28
CA HIS A 127 23.60 -2.81 8.05
C HIS A 127 24.11 -3.48 9.33
N ARG A 128 24.10 -2.76 10.47
CA ARG A 128 24.50 -3.32 11.77
C ARG A 128 23.59 -4.48 12.19
N LEU A 129 22.28 -4.34 12.00
CA LEU A 129 21.31 -5.40 12.25
C LEU A 129 21.63 -6.64 11.43
N PHE A 130 21.77 -6.52 10.10
CA PHE A 130 22.09 -7.67 9.25
C PHE A 130 23.45 -8.31 9.55
N GLN A 131 24.48 -7.50 9.87
CA GLN A 131 25.76 -8.05 10.32
C GLN A 131 25.62 -8.86 11.60
N GLY A 132 24.93 -8.33 12.61
CA GLY A 132 24.69 -9.04 13.88
C GLY A 132 23.95 -10.37 13.68
N MET A 133 22.94 -10.39 12.79
CA MET A 133 22.19 -11.60 12.46
C MET A 133 23.00 -12.61 11.63
N THR A 134 23.95 -12.15 10.80
CA THR A 134 24.78 -13.04 9.96
C THR A 134 25.58 -14.02 10.82
N PHE A 135 26.14 -13.54 11.93
CA PHE A 135 26.82 -14.40 12.90
C PHE A 135 25.91 -15.49 13.45
N LEU A 136 24.65 -15.18 13.74
CA LEU A 136 23.71 -16.14 14.34
C LEU A 136 23.08 -17.10 13.30
N LYS A 137 23.02 -16.69 12.03
CA LYS A 137 22.53 -17.51 10.91
C LYS A 137 23.58 -18.50 10.41
N PHE A 138 24.85 -18.12 10.43
CA PHE A 138 25.91 -18.83 9.72
C PHE A 138 27.09 -19.24 10.61
N GLU A 139 27.37 -18.51 11.68
CA GLU A 139 28.34 -18.94 12.69
C GLU A 139 27.60 -19.73 13.78
N HIS A 140 28.21 -20.79 14.29
CA HIS A 140 27.55 -21.84 15.06
C HIS A 140 27.26 -21.44 16.53
N GLU A 141 26.82 -20.20 16.74
CA GLU A 141 26.46 -19.61 18.01
C GLU A 141 24.97 -19.83 18.34
N VAL A 142 24.69 -20.03 19.62
CA VAL A 142 23.32 -20.04 20.16
C VAL A 142 23.07 -18.65 20.74
N ALA A 143 22.05 -17.95 20.24
CA ALA A 143 21.66 -16.69 20.86
C ALA A 143 21.06 -16.93 22.23
N ALA A 144 21.50 -16.15 23.22
CA ALA A 144 20.80 -16.04 24.49
C ALA A 144 19.44 -15.36 24.28
N HIS A 145 18.44 -15.74 25.09
CA HIS A 145 17.10 -15.15 25.02
C HIS A 145 17.13 -13.62 25.21
N ASP A 146 17.92 -13.14 26.17
CA ASP A 146 18.12 -11.70 26.42
C ASP A 146 18.71 -10.95 25.21
N LYS A 147 19.52 -11.63 24.40
CA LYS A 147 20.09 -11.05 23.17
C LYS A 147 19.01 -10.92 22.11
N LEU A 148 18.18 -11.96 21.94
CA LEU A 148 17.05 -11.92 21.02
C LEU A 148 16.07 -10.80 21.40
N GLU A 149 15.76 -10.62 22.68
CA GLU A 149 14.84 -9.57 23.13
C GLU A 149 15.40 -8.16 22.81
N LYS A 150 16.69 -7.93 23.05
CA LYS A 150 17.37 -6.68 22.69
C LYS A 150 17.38 -6.44 21.18
N ASP A 151 17.67 -7.47 20.39
CA ASP A 151 17.69 -7.38 18.94
C ASP A 151 16.28 -7.07 18.40
N ILE A 152 15.24 -7.72 18.93
CA ILE A 152 13.84 -7.40 18.61
C ILE A 152 13.53 -5.95 18.94
N GLN A 153 13.90 -5.46 20.12
CA GLN A 153 13.66 -4.07 20.51
C GLN A 153 14.36 -3.08 19.55
N LEU A 154 15.61 -3.34 19.18
CA LEU A 154 16.36 -2.50 18.23
C LEU A 154 15.66 -2.47 16.85
N ILE A 155 15.14 -3.61 16.40
CA ILE A 155 14.37 -3.68 15.14
C ILE A 155 13.06 -2.90 15.25
N LYS A 156 12.39 -2.94 16.39
CA LYS A 156 11.18 -2.15 16.64
C LYS A 156 11.49 -0.65 16.58
N GLU A 157 12.55 -0.20 17.23
CA GLU A 157 13.00 1.20 17.17
C GLU A 157 13.34 1.63 15.73
N PHE A 158 13.98 0.75 14.95
CA PHE A 158 14.24 1.00 13.53
C PHE A 158 12.95 1.17 12.71
N ILE A 159 11.97 0.30 12.93
CA ILE A 159 10.66 0.39 12.26
C ILE A 159 9.97 1.71 12.64
N GLU A 160 9.97 2.08 13.92
CA GLU A 160 9.37 3.32 14.40
C GLU A 160 10.01 4.56 13.77
N ASN A 161 11.34 4.65 13.78
CA ASN A 161 12.08 5.77 13.21
C ASN A 161 11.80 5.94 11.71
N THR A 162 11.68 4.82 10.99
CA THR A 162 11.43 4.82 9.54
C THR A 162 9.95 5.01 9.18
N SER A 163 9.05 4.78 10.13
CA SER A 163 7.63 5.10 10.01
C SER A 163 7.36 6.59 10.24
N GLN A 164 7.92 7.20 11.30
CA GLN A 164 7.64 8.58 11.69
C GLN A 164 8.23 9.64 10.72
N LEU A 165 9.29 9.31 10.00
CA LEU A 165 10.00 10.27 9.13
C LEU A 165 9.16 10.77 7.93
N ASP A 166 8.12 10.05 7.52
CA ASP A 166 7.24 10.44 6.40
C ASP A 166 5.99 11.21 6.85
N ASP A 167 5.42 10.90 8.01
CA ASP A 167 4.25 11.64 8.55
C ASP A 167 4.59 13.12 8.76
N THR A 168 5.87 13.43 8.99
CA THR A 168 6.37 14.80 9.14
C THR A 168 6.60 15.53 7.81
N LYS A 169 6.66 14.81 6.67
CA LYS A 169 6.84 15.41 5.33
C LYS A 169 5.50 15.69 4.62
N GLU A 170 4.42 15.06 5.06
CA GLU A 170 3.06 15.29 4.55
C GLU A 170 2.25 16.30 5.41
N ALA A 171 2.84 16.90 6.46
CA ALA A 171 2.25 17.94 7.32
C ALA A 171 2.78 19.35 7.00
#